data_AF-A0A970N5T2-F1
#
_entry.id   AF-A0A970N5T2-F1
#
_cell.length_a   1.000
_cell.length_b   1.000
_cell.length_c   1.000
_cell.angle_alpha   90.00
_cell.angle_beta   90.00
_cell.angle_gamma   90.00
#
_symmetry.space_group_name_H-M   'P 1'
#
loop_
_entity.id
_entity.type
_entity.pdbx_description
1 polymer ?
#
loop_
_entity_poly.entity_id
_entity_poly.type
_entity_poly.pdbx_seq_one_letter_code
_entity_poly.pdbx_strand_id
1 'polypeptide(L)'
;MRAIAVISKTLMWAALVVYLFFQTMAVIGISSNNAKAINAGRPEEVYSVIPLVVAAAAMLIGAVVFAALRRRRYIGIIIGVVAAAIMLMVALDLGRAFPVQVNSYGDTGLSTAKLIWRHIGIAVVPVFMLAGWLAEHFADKAAALADKGKHGYDLSGDPIFKDAYDTTEDQKPRRPKRSVRKRQENR
;
A
#
# COMPACT_ATOMS: atom_id res chain seq x y z
N MET A 1 12.89 -2.84 -4.96
CA MET A 1 11.76 -3.29 -4.10
C MET A 1 11.23 -2.19 -3.18
N ARG A 2 12.06 -1.53 -2.35
CA ARG A 2 11.59 -0.45 -1.45
C ARG A 2 10.93 0.74 -2.17
N ALA A 3 11.47 1.17 -3.32
CA ALA A 3 10.87 2.23 -4.13
C ALA A 3 9.46 1.87 -4.63
N ILE A 4 9.25 0.61 -5.07
CA ILE A 4 7.95 0.11 -5.54
C ILE A 4 6.92 0.15 -4.40
N ALA A 5 7.32 -0.23 -3.19
CA ALA A 5 6.45 -0.15 -2.01
C ALA A 5 6.02 1.29 -1.70
N VAL A 6 6.96 2.25 -1.78
CA VAL A 6 6.66 3.68 -1.57
C VAL A 6 5.71 4.18 -2.66
N ILE A 7 6.03 3.94 -3.93
CA ILE A 7 5.19 4.35 -5.07
C ILE A 7 3.77 3.77 -4.93
N SER A 8 3.64 2.49 -4.62
CA SER A 8 2.34 1.84 -4.46
C SER A 8 1.51 2.46 -3.34
N LYS A 9 2.14 2.83 -2.21
CA LYS A 9 1.44 3.52 -1.12
C LYS A 9 1.03 4.94 -1.49
N THR A 10 1.88 5.67 -2.21
CA THR A 10 1.54 7.01 -2.68
C THR A 10 0.36 6.95 -3.66
N LEU A 11 0.39 6.00 -4.60
CA LEU A 11 -0.70 5.77 -5.54
C LEU A 11 -1.99 5.31 -4.85
N MET A 12 -1.89 4.47 -3.82
CA MET A 12 -3.03 4.08 -2.99
C MET A 12 -3.72 5.30 -2.37
N TRP A 13 -2.96 6.20 -1.71
CA TRP A 13 -3.53 7.41 -1.11
C TRP A 13 -4.09 8.37 -2.16
N ALA A 14 -3.38 8.57 -3.28
CA ALA A 14 -3.86 9.40 -4.37
C ALA A 14 -5.18 8.88 -4.95
N ALA A 15 -5.25 7.57 -5.23
CA ALA A 15 -6.47 6.93 -5.71
C ALA A 15 -7.59 7.05 -4.67
N LEU A 16 -7.32 6.80 -3.39
CA LEU A 16 -8.31 6.92 -2.33
C LEU A 16 -8.94 8.33 -2.29
N VAL A 17 -8.13 9.38 -2.35
CA VAL A 17 -8.62 10.77 -2.35
C VAL A 17 -9.50 11.04 -3.57
N VAL A 18 -9.03 10.66 -4.77
CA VAL A 18 -9.78 10.86 -6.02
C VAL A 18 -11.12 10.13 -6.00
N TYR A 19 -11.13 8.87 -5.56
CA TYR A 19 -12.37 8.08 -5.55
C TYR A 19 -13.31 8.48 -4.41
N LEU A 20 -12.80 8.92 -3.26
CA LEU A 20 -13.65 9.53 -2.23
C LEU A 20 -14.32 10.80 -2.74
N PHE A 21 -13.61 11.62 -3.51
CA PHE A 21 -14.21 12.78 -4.17
C PHE A 21 -15.31 12.39 -5.16
N PHE A 22 -15.12 11.33 -5.96
CA PHE A 22 -16.21 10.83 -6.81
C PHE A 22 -17.40 10.29 -6.02
N GLN A 23 -17.16 9.61 -4.89
CA GLN A 23 -18.26 9.15 -4.03
C GLN A 23 -19.02 10.33 -3.41
N THR A 24 -18.35 11.37 -2.91
CA THR A 24 -19.05 12.53 -2.34
C THR A 24 -19.86 13.27 -3.40
N MET A 25 -19.33 13.43 -4.62
CA MET A 25 -20.09 14.00 -5.74
C MET A 25 -21.33 13.16 -6.07
N ALA A 26 -21.24 11.84 -6.01
CA ALA A 26 -22.38 10.97 -6.22
C ALA A 26 -23.42 11.06 -5.09
N VAL A 27 -22.98 11.15 -3.83
CA VAL A 27 -23.88 11.40 -2.70
C VAL A 27 -24.67 12.69 -2.92
N ILE A 28 -23.99 13.77 -3.29
CA ILE A 28 -24.61 15.07 -3.54
C ILE A 28 -25.58 15.00 -4.72
N GLY A 29 -25.16 14.34 -5.82
CA GLY A 29 -26.01 14.15 -7.01
C GLY A 29 -27.30 13.40 -6.68
N ILE A 30 -27.20 12.26 -5.98
CA ILE A 30 -28.37 11.46 -5.58
C ILE A 30 -29.24 12.24 -4.60
N SER A 31 -28.65 12.89 -3.60
CA SER A 31 -29.40 13.69 -2.62
C SER A 31 -30.17 14.83 -3.27
N SER A 32 -29.57 15.50 -4.26
CA SER A 32 -30.23 16.55 -5.04
C SER A 32 -31.38 16.01 -5.88
N ASN A 33 -31.25 14.80 -6.43
CA ASN A 33 -32.31 14.13 -7.18
C ASN A 33 -33.46 13.69 -6.28
N ASN A 34 -33.15 13.13 -5.12
CA ASN A 34 -34.12 12.73 -4.10
C ASN A 34 -34.93 13.94 -3.61
N ALA A 35 -34.28 15.08 -3.36
CA ALA A 35 -34.96 16.31 -2.96
C ALA A 35 -35.97 16.77 -4.03
N LYS A 36 -35.63 16.65 -5.31
CA LYS A 36 -36.55 16.95 -6.42
C LYS A 36 -37.73 15.97 -6.48
N ALA A 37 -37.49 14.68 -6.26
CA ALA A 37 -38.54 13.65 -6.26
C ALA A 37 -39.55 13.85 -5.10
N ILE A 38 -39.05 14.18 -3.91
CA ILE A 38 -39.90 14.50 -2.74
C ILE A 38 -40.74 15.74 -3.02
N ASN A 39 -40.15 16.80 -3.55
CA ASN A 39 -40.87 18.03 -3.91
C ASN A 39 -41.89 17.83 -5.03
N ALA A 40 -41.69 16.80 -5.88
CA ALA A 40 -42.63 16.40 -6.93
C ALA A 40 -43.71 15.42 -6.44
N GLY A 41 -43.78 15.12 -5.14
CA GLY A 41 -44.77 14.22 -4.57
C GLY A 41 -44.55 12.73 -4.91
N ARG A 42 -43.33 12.34 -5.32
CA ARG A 42 -42.94 10.95 -5.60
C ARG A 42 -41.90 10.44 -4.58
N PRO A 43 -42.26 10.27 -3.30
CA PRO A 43 -41.34 9.78 -2.28
C PRO A 43 -40.92 8.31 -2.51
N GLU A 44 -41.70 7.55 -3.27
CA GLU A 44 -41.44 6.16 -3.63
C GLU A 44 -40.17 5.98 -4.49
N GLU A 45 -39.71 7.04 -5.18
CA GLU A 45 -38.53 7.02 -6.07
C GLU A 45 -37.23 7.42 -5.37
N VAL A 46 -37.24 7.62 -4.04
CA VAL A 46 -36.07 8.07 -3.28
C VAL A 46 -35.04 6.94 -3.17
N TYR A 47 -33.84 7.18 -3.72
CA TYR A 47 -32.74 6.22 -3.68
C TYR A 47 -31.92 6.35 -2.38
N SER A 48 -31.66 5.24 -1.69
CA SER A 48 -30.88 5.26 -0.44
C SER A 48 -29.39 5.40 -0.70
N VAL A 49 -28.79 6.46 -0.16
CA VAL A 49 -27.34 6.74 -0.30
C VAL A 49 -26.49 6.02 0.76
N ILE A 50 -27.13 5.37 1.74
CA ILE A 50 -26.48 4.75 2.89
C ILE A 50 -25.44 3.69 2.48
N PRO A 51 -25.73 2.74 1.57
CA PRO A 51 -24.77 1.72 1.18
C PRO A 51 -23.48 2.30 0.58
N LEU A 52 -23.61 3.39 -0.19
CA LEU A 52 -22.50 4.10 -0.80
C LEU A 52 -21.58 4.73 0.27
N VAL A 53 -22.19 5.42 1.24
CA VAL A 53 -21.45 6.07 2.34
C VAL A 53 -20.75 5.04 3.22
N VAL A 54 -21.43 3.94 3.56
CA VAL A 54 -20.87 2.86 4.37
C VAL A 54 -19.67 2.23 3.66
N ALA A 55 -19.77 1.95 2.37
CA ALA A 55 -18.69 1.35 1.61
C ALA A 55 -17.48 2.30 1.43
N ALA A 56 -17.73 3.59 1.20
CA ALA A 56 -16.68 4.60 1.15
C ALA A 56 -15.96 4.76 2.50
N ALA A 57 -16.70 4.80 3.61
CA ALA A 57 -16.13 4.86 4.95
C ALA A 57 -15.33 3.60 5.29
N ALA A 58 -15.85 2.42 4.94
CA ALA A 58 -15.14 1.15 5.13
C ALA A 58 -13.81 1.12 4.35
N MET A 59 -13.78 1.64 3.11
CA MET A 59 -12.55 1.74 2.32
C MET A 59 -11.52 2.67 2.99
N LEU A 60 -11.95 3.84 3.49
CA LEU A 60 -11.09 4.76 4.21
C LEU A 60 -10.52 4.12 5.48
N ILE A 61 -11.37 3.42 6.26
CA ILE A 61 -10.93 2.67 7.45
C ILE A 61 -9.90 1.60 7.04
N GLY A 62 -10.15 0.85 5.97
CA GLY A 62 -9.22 -0.16 5.46
C GLY A 62 -7.85 0.42 5.11
N ALA A 63 -7.83 1.57 4.43
CA ALA A 63 -6.59 2.28 4.09
C ALA A 63 -5.84 2.79 5.33
N VAL A 64 -6.55 3.36 6.30
CA VAL A 64 -5.97 3.84 7.57
C VAL A 64 -5.41 2.67 8.39
N VAL A 65 -6.17 1.59 8.54
CA VAL A 65 -5.74 0.35 9.22
C VAL A 65 -4.48 -0.21 8.56
N PHE A 66 -4.42 -0.25 7.24
CA PHE A 66 -3.23 -0.71 6.50
C PHE A 66 -2.00 0.17 6.76
N ALA A 67 -2.17 1.49 6.81
CA ALA A 67 -1.08 2.42 7.08
C ALA A 67 -0.61 2.37 8.55
N ALA A 68 -1.54 2.28 9.50
CA ALA A 68 -1.26 2.29 10.94
C ALA A 68 -0.68 0.95 11.44
N LEU A 69 -1.26 -0.18 11.04
CA LEU A 69 -0.87 -1.50 11.55
C LEU A 69 0.24 -2.14 10.72
N ARG A 70 1.47 -1.64 10.87
CA ARG A 70 2.65 -2.14 10.12
C ARG A 70 2.83 -3.66 10.18
N ARG A 71 2.50 -4.31 11.30
CA ARG A 71 2.65 -5.76 11.53
C ARG A 71 1.46 -6.60 11.05
N ARG A 72 0.25 -6.03 10.97
CA ARG A 72 -0.99 -6.74 10.59
C ARG A 72 -1.71 -6.06 9.42
N ARG A 73 -0.95 -5.64 8.41
CA ARG A 73 -1.47 -4.91 7.24
C ARG A 73 -2.52 -5.68 6.43
N TYR A 74 -2.48 -7.02 6.48
CA TYR A 74 -3.47 -7.88 5.84
C TYR A 74 -4.91 -7.57 6.29
N ILE A 75 -5.11 -7.10 7.53
CA ILE A 75 -6.44 -6.70 8.04
C ILE A 75 -6.99 -5.55 7.20
N GLY A 76 -6.16 -4.53 6.93
CA GLY A 76 -6.56 -3.39 6.10
C GLY A 76 -6.84 -3.80 4.65
N ILE A 77 -6.06 -4.73 4.11
CA ILE A 77 -6.29 -5.28 2.76
C ILE A 77 -7.64 -6.00 2.70
N ILE A 78 -7.95 -6.86 3.67
CA ILE A 78 -9.23 -7.60 3.72
C ILE A 78 -10.40 -6.62 3.78
N ILE A 79 -10.33 -5.63 4.68
CA ILE A 79 -11.36 -4.59 4.79
C ILE A 79 -11.52 -3.85 3.44
N GLY A 80 -10.42 -3.47 2.79
CA GLY A 80 -10.44 -2.80 1.49
C GLY A 80 -11.07 -3.66 0.39
N VAL A 81 -10.77 -4.96 0.34
CA VAL A 81 -11.38 -5.89 -0.64
C VAL A 81 -12.87 -6.05 -0.38
N VAL A 82 -13.29 -6.19 0.87
CA VAL A 82 -14.72 -6.26 1.23
C VAL A 82 -15.43 -4.96 0.84
N ALA A 83 -14.83 -3.80 1.13
CA ALA A 83 -15.39 -2.51 0.74
C ALA A 83 -15.50 -2.36 -0.79
N ALA A 84 -14.51 -2.84 -1.55
CA ALA A 84 -14.57 -2.86 -3.01
C ALA A 84 -15.70 -3.75 -3.54
N ALA A 85 -15.93 -4.92 -2.92
CA ALA A 85 -17.02 -5.81 -3.30
C ALA A 85 -18.39 -5.18 -3.03
N ILE A 86 -18.57 -4.51 -1.88
CA ILE A 86 -19.79 -3.76 -1.58
C ILE A 86 -19.97 -2.62 -2.59
N MET A 87 -18.91 -1.86 -2.89
CA MET A 87 -18.98 -0.79 -3.89
C MET A 87 -19.33 -1.29 -5.29
N LEU A 88 -18.89 -2.49 -5.67
CA LEU A 88 -19.29 -3.12 -6.93
C LEU A 88 -20.80 -3.41 -6.94
N MET A 89 -21.34 -3.98 -5.85
CA MET A 89 -22.78 -4.23 -5.73
C MET A 89 -23.58 -2.92 -5.82
N VAL A 90 -23.15 -1.90 -5.08
CA VAL A 90 -23.77 -0.57 -5.09
C VAL A 90 -23.68 0.06 -6.48
N ALA A 91 -22.55 -0.04 -7.16
CA ALA A 91 -22.40 0.47 -8.51
C ALA A 91 -23.39 -0.23 -9.48
N LEU A 92 -23.50 -1.56 -9.44
CA LEU A 92 -24.46 -2.29 -10.28
C LEU A 92 -25.90 -1.89 -9.98
N ASP A 93 -26.23 -1.62 -8.72
CA ASP A 93 -27.54 -1.16 -8.29
C ASP A 93 -27.85 0.27 -8.78
N LEU A 94 -26.90 1.21 -8.65
CA LEU A 94 -27.01 2.55 -9.24
C LEU A 94 -27.25 2.50 -10.76
N GLY A 95 -26.60 1.55 -11.45
CA GLY A 95 -26.76 1.38 -12.90
C GLY A 95 -28.17 0.94 -13.30
N ARG A 96 -28.86 0.20 -12.42
CA ARG A 96 -30.26 -0.21 -12.62
C ARG A 96 -31.23 0.92 -12.24
N ALA A 97 -30.94 1.65 -11.18
CA ALA A 97 -31.78 2.74 -10.70
C ALA A 97 -31.73 4.00 -11.59
N PHE A 98 -30.60 4.26 -12.25
CA PHE A 98 -30.41 5.41 -13.14
C PHE A 98 -30.02 4.98 -14.57
N PRO A 99 -30.93 4.29 -15.30
CA PRO A 99 -30.65 3.83 -16.64
C PRO A 99 -30.36 5.00 -17.57
N VAL A 100 -29.55 4.76 -18.61
CA VAL A 100 -29.26 5.78 -19.63
C VAL A 100 -30.54 6.10 -20.38
N GLN A 101 -31.00 7.33 -20.25
CA GLN A 101 -32.07 7.90 -21.06
C GLN A 101 -31.45 8.86 -22.07
N VAL A 102 -31.54 8.51 -23.34
CA VAL A 102 -31.14 9.40 -24.43
C VAL A 102 -32.27 10.41 -24.62
N ASN A 103 -32.01 11.69 -24.38
CA ASN A 103 -32.97 12.76 -24.65
C ASN A 103 -32.45 13.67 -25.77
N SER A 104 -33.30 14.57 -26.26
CA SER A 104 -33.00 15.52 -27.34
C SER A 104 -31.89 16.54 -27.01
N TYR A 105 -31.44 16.61 -25.76
CA TYR A 105 -30.32 17.44 -25.29
C TYR A 105 -29.04 16.63 -24.97
N GLY A 106 -29.06 15.30 -25.14
CA GLY A 106 -27.91 14.40 -24.96
C GLY A 106 -28.19 13.16 -24.10
N ASP A 107 -27.15 12.40 -23.78
CA ASP A 107 -27.23 11.21 -22.91
C ASP A 107 -27.37 11.62 -21.42
N THR A 108 -28.60 11.52 -20.90
CA THR A 108 -28.90 11.71 -19.47
C THR A 108 -28.99 10.36 -18.75
N GLY A 109 -28.04 10.08 -17.84
CA GLY A 109 -28.01 8.85 -17.05
C GLY A 109 -26.60 8.30 -16.79
N LEU A 110 -26.50 7.25 -15.98
CA LEU A 110 -25.24 6.55 -15.73
C LEU A 110 -24.98 5.51 -16.82
N SER A 111 -24.10 5.84 -17.77
CA SER A 111 -23.58 4.81 -18.68
C SER A 111 -22.67 3.85 -17.92
N THR A 112 -22.58 2.61 -18.39
CA THR A 112 -21.70 1.58 -17.82
C THR A 112 -20.25 2.07 -17.70
N ALA A 113 -19.78 2.88 -18.66
CA ALA A 113 -18.46 3.50 -18.61
C ALA A 113 -18.32 4.54 -17.48
N LYS A 114 -19.33 5.42 -17.28
CA LYS A 114 -19.34 6.39 -16.16
C LYS A 114 -19.39 5.66 -14.81
N LEU A 115 -20.10 4.53 -14.76
CA LEU A 115 -20.27 3.71 -13.58
C LEU A 115 -18.96 2.99 -13.19
N ILE A 116 -18.29 2.37 -14.17
CA ILE A 116 -16.98 1.74 -13.98
C ILE A 116 -15.94 2.79 -13.56
N TRP A 117 -15.87 3.90 -14.30
CA TRP A 117 -14.89 4.95 -14.07
C TRP A 117 -15.05 5.65 -12.72
N ARG A 118 -16.28 5.90 -12.25
CA ARG A 118 -16.51 6.68 -11.01
C ARG A 118 -16.67 5.83 -9.76
N HIS A 119 -17.19 4.60 -9.88
CA HIS A 119 -17.56 3.79 -8.71
C HIS A 119 -16.77 2.50 -8.57
N ILE A 120 -16.43 1.83 -9.68
CA ILE A 120 -15.67 0.56 -9.63
C ILE A 120 -14.16 0.83 -9.49
N GLY A 121 -13.69 1.98 -9.99
CA GLY A 121 -12.28 2.35 -9.92
C GLY A 121 -11.70 2.44 -8.49
N ILE A 122 -12.54 2.57 -7.45
CA ILE A 122 -12.10 2.50 -6.05
C ILE A 122 -11.47 1.15 -5.68
N ALA A 123 -11.78 0.08 -6.44
CA ALA A 123 -11.15 -1.24 -6.28
C ALA A 123 -9.64 -1.24 -6.57
N VAL A 124 -9.12 -0.20 -7.22
CA VAL A 124 -7.67 -0.03 -7.42
C VAL A 124 -6.94 0.22 -6.09
N VAL A 125 -7.61 0.75 -5.06
CA VAL A 125 -7.02 0.99 -3.73
C VAL A 125 -6.50 -0.31 -3.09
N PRO A 126 -7.31 -1.38 -2.90
CA PRO A 126 -6.81 -2.64 -2.35
C PRO A 126 -5.76 -3.31 -3.24
N VAL A 127 -5.78 -3.10 -4.56
CA VAL A 127 -4.73 -3.59 -5.46
C VAL A 127 -3.39 -2.93 -5.13
N PHE A 128 -3.35 -1.61 -4.95
CA PHE A 128 -2.14 -0.91 -4.52
C PHE A 128 -1.71 -1.25 -3.09
N MET A 129 -2.65 -1.53 -2.18
CA MET A 129 -2.33 -2.02 -0.84
C MET A 129 -1.62 -3.38 -0.91
N LEU A 130 -2.14 -4.30 -1.72
CA LEU A 130 -1.58 -5.63 -1.91
C LEU A 130 -0.19 -5.56 -2.57
N ALA A 131 -0.06 -4.80 -3.66
CA ALA A 131 1.22 -4.63 -4.35
C ALA A 131 2.29 -4.01 -3.43
N GLY A 132 1.92 -2.99 -2.65
CA GLY A 132 2.80 -2.36 -1.68
C GLY A 132 3.21 -3.32 -0.55
N TRP A 133 2.28 -4.14 -0.06
CA TRP A 133 2.56 -5.14 0.96
C TRP A 133 3.50 -6.24 0.46
N LEU A 134 3.24 -6.78 -0.73
CA LEU A 134 4.09 -7.80 -1.35
C LEU A 134 5.51 -7.26 -1.58
N ALA A 135 5.64 -6.06 -2.14
CA ALA A 135 6.94 -5.45 -2.42
C ALA A 135 7.80 -5.27 -1.15
N GLU A 136 7.17 -4.92 -0.02
CA GLU A 136 7.87 -4.87 1.27
C GLU A 136 8.19 -6.25 1.82
N HIS A 137 7.24 -7.18 1.77
CA HIS A 137 7.46 -8.53 2.26
C HIS A 137 8.66 -9.21 1.57
N PHE A 138 8.77 -9.04 0.24
CA PHE A 138 9.92 -9.51 -0.52
C PHE A 138 11.21 -8.74 -0.21
N ALA A 139 11.14 -7.42 0.02
CA ALA A 139 12.31 -6.63 0.41
C ALA A 139 12.87 -7.03 1.78
N ASP A 140 11.98 -7.27 2.74
CA ASP A 140 12.34 -7.69 4.10
C ASP A 140 12.92 -9.11 4.09
N LYS A 141 12.33 -10.01 3.30
CA LYS A 141 12.86 -11.36 3.10
C LYS A 141 14.26 -11.34 2.46
N ALA A 142 14.47 -10.49 1.45
CA ALA A 142 15.78 -10.33 0.81
C ALA A 142 16.83 -9.76 1.78
N ALA A 143 16.45 -8.78 2.61
CA ALA A 143 17.32 -8.23 3.65
C ALA A 143 17.69 -9.29 4.70
N ALA A 144 16.71 -10.07 5.18
CA ALA A 144 16.96 -11.15 6.15
C ALA A 144 17.88 -12.25 5.58
N LEU A 145 17.78 -12.56 4.28
CA LEU A 145 18.68 -13.51 3.62
C LEU A 145 20.10 -12.95 3.47
N ALA A 146 20.24 -11.66 3.15
CA ALA A 146 21.54 -11.00 3.08
C ALA A 146 22.23 -10.93 4.46
N ASP A 147 21.46 -10.77 5.53
CA ASP A 147 21.97 -10.70 6.90
C ASP A 147 22.42 -12.07 7.43
N LYS A 148 21.69 -13.14 7.06
CA LYS A 148 22.12 -14.53 7.35
C LYS A 148 23.46 -14.89 6.72
N GLY A 149 23.83 -14.26 5.60
CA GLY A 149 25.14 -14.45 4.96
C GLY A 149 26.29 -13.67 5.63
N LYS A 150 25.98 -12.68 6.49
CA LYS A 150 26.98 -11.82 7.16
C LYS A 150 27.24 -12.20 8.62
N HIS A 151 26.33 -12.94 9.25
CA HIS A 151 26.42 -13.36 10.65
C HIS A 151 26.87 -14.82 10.85
N GLY A 152 27.52 -15.42 9.86
CA GLY A 152 28.37 -16.57 10.11
C GLY A 152 29.70 -16.08 10.67
N TYR A 153 29.96 -16.31 11.96
CA TYR A 153 31.34 -16.31 12.42
C TYR A 153 32.07 -17.35 11.59
N ASP A 154 33.02 -16.91 10.77
CA ASP A 154 33.89 -17.84 10.06
C ASP A 154 34.80 -18.50 11.09
N LEU A 155 34.42 -19.71 11.51
CA LEU A 155 35.18 -20.54 12.44
C LEU A 155 36.33 -21.27 11.71
N SER A 156 36.63 -20.91 10.47
CA SER A 156 37.75 -21.45 9.67
C SER A 156 39.14 -21.11 10.22
N GLY A 157 39.22 -20.35 11.33
CA GLY A 157 40.48 -19.99 11.99
C GLY A 157 41.16 -18.76 11.41
N ASP A 158 40.49 -18.02 10.52
CA ASP A 158 41.01 -16.77 9.99
C ASP A 158 40.96 -15.66 11.09
N PRO A 159 42.00 -14.83 11.25
CA PRO A 159 42.08 -13.87 12.33
C PRO A 159 40.94 -12.85 12.28
N ILE A 160 40.17 -12.78 13.38
CA ILE A 160 38.98 -11.93 13.55
C ILE A 160 39.32 -10.42 13.52
N PHE A 161 40.59 -10.06 13.72
CA PHE A 161 41.07 -8.68 13.62
C PHE A 161 42.12 -8.59 12.50
N LYS A 162 41.68 -8.15 11.32
CA LYS A 162 42.60 -7.56 10.33
C LYS A 162 42.74 -6.09 10.70
N ASP A 163 43.83 -5.77 11.39
CA ASP A 163 44.21 -4.39 11.65
C ASP A 163 44.31 -3.66 10.29
N ALA A 164 43.67 -2.50 10.17
CA ALA A 164 43.44 -1.77 8.92
C ALA A 164 44.69 -1.13 8.27
N TYR A 165 45.86 -1.74 8.44
CA TYR A 165 47.13 -1.25 7.92
C TYR A 165 47.99 -2.36 7.31
N ASP A 166 47.39 -3.28 6.56
CA ASP A 166 48.15 -4.27 5.78
C ASP A 166 47.95 -4.03 4.28
N THR A 167 48.41 -2.86 3.84
CA THR A 167 48.88 -2.68 2.46
C THR A 167 50.37 -3.03 2.47
N THR A 168 50.67 -4.19 1.89
CA THR A 168 51.96 -4.59 1.29
C THR A 168 53.04 -3.50 1.27
N GLU A 169 54.05 -3.63 2.13
CA GLU A 169 55.49 -3.42 1.86
C GLU A 169 56.31 -3.59 3.16
N ASP A 170 57.48 -4.24 3.05
CA ASP A 170 58.52 -4.36 4.09
C ASP A 170 58.20 -5.15 5.39
N GLN A 171 58.13 -6.48 5.28
CA GLN A 171 58.52 -7.35 6.41
C GLN A 171 60.05 -7.28 6.62
N LYS A 172 60.55 -6.19 7.20
CA LYS A 172 61.84 -6.23 7.88
C LYS A 172 61.67 -6.99 9.20
N PRO A 173 62.50 -8.01 9.49
CA PRO A 173 62.38 -8.75 10.74
C PRO A 173 62.52 -7.77 11.91
N ARG A 174 61.45 -7.63 12.70
CA ARG A 174 61.44 -6.79 13.90
C ARG A 174 62.55 -7.25 14.83
N ARG A 175 63.52 -6.37 15.09
CA ARG A 175 64.58 -6.62 16.07
C ARG A 175 63.93 -7.00 17.41
N PRO A 176 64.35 -8.10 18.04
CA PRO A 176 63.77 -8.53 19.31
C PRO A 176 63.95 -7.44 20.37
N LYS A 177 62.92 -7.23 21.19
CA LYS A 177 62.96 -6.27 22.31
C LYS A 177 64.15 -6.62 23.22
N ARG A 178 64.79 -5.58 23.80
CA ARG A 178 66.01 -5.69 24.64
C ARG A 178 65.89 -6.74 25.75
N SER A 179 64.68 -6.95 26.29
CA SER A 179 64.38 -7.97 27.29
C SER A 179 64.51 -9.41 26.78
N VAL A 180 64.14 -9.67 25.52
CA VAL A 180 64.26 -10.99 24.88
C VAL A 180 65.71 -11.29 24.56
N ARG A 181 66.47 -10.28 24.09
CA ARG A 181 67.91 -10.41 23.79
C ARG A 181 68.71 -10.77 25.04
N LYS A 182 68.43 -10.11 26.16
CA LYS A 182 69.09 -10.35 27.45
C LYS A 182 68.78 -11.75 28.04
N ARG A 183 67.64 -12.34 27.66
CA ARG A 183 67.25 -13.70 28.08
C ARG A 183 67.91 -14.79 27.24
N GLN A 184 68.33 -14.46 26.01
CA GLN A 184 69.06 -15.37 25.13
C GLN A 184 70.57 -15.37 25.41
N GLU A 185 71.15 -14.28 25.91
CA GLU A 185 72.56 -14.21 26.35
C GLU A 185 72.84 -14.97 27.65
N ASN A 186 71.82 -15.23 28.47
CA ASN A 186 71.93 -15.94 29.76
C ASN A 186 71.56 -17.44 29.65
N ARG A 187 71.56 -18.00 28.45
CA ARG A 187 71.37 -19.43 28.17
C ARG A 187 72.61 -19.98 27.50
#